data_AF-B4WWD7-F1
#
_entry.id   AF-B4WWD7-F1
#
_cell.length_a   1.000
_cell.length_b   1.000
_cell.length_c   1.000
_cell.angle_alpha   90.00
_cell.angle_beta   90.00
_cell.angle_gamma   90.00
#
_symmetry.space_group_name_H-M   'P 1'
#
loop_
_entity.id
_entity.type
_entity.pdbx_description
1 polymer ?
#
loop_
_entity_poly.entity_id
_entity_poly.type
_entity_poly.pdbx_seq_one_letter_code
_entity_poly.pdbx_strand_id
1 'polypeptide(L)'
;MSVSMRFVCVSDESHAKGVEVLRHSKDDPVTPFQLREFAAMIRGGPVLAGTLRTWRNRIGVKPDAAGFYTVDDLRLLGRYLEALAVGRTTTQFLNQEYGKHA
;
A
#
# COMPACT_ATOMS: atom_id res chain seq x y z
N MET A 1 0.94 3.98 19.46
CA MET A 1 0.95 2.51 19.26
C MET A 1 1.49 2.21 17.86
N SER A 2 2.37 1.21 17.71
CA SER A 2 3.02 0.90 16.42
C SER A 2 2.10 0.06 15.52
N VAL A 3 1.99 0.41 14.24
CA VAL A 3 1.51 -0.51 13.20
C VAL A 3 2.46 -1.72 13.20
N SER A 4 1.93 -2.93 13.13
CA SER A 4 2.73 -4.13 12.87
C SER A 4 2.27 -4.73 11.55
N MET A 5 3.23 -5.15 10.72
CA MET A 5 2.96 -5.70 9.40
C MET A 5 3.72 -7.02 9.28
N ARG A 6 3.07 -8.02 8.68
CA ARG A 6 3.73 -9.30 8.39
C ARG A 6 3.39 -9.75 6.98
N PHE A 7 4.33 -10.45 6.36
CA PHE A 7 4.01 -11.27 5.22
C PHE A 7 3.17 -12.46 5.67
N VAL A 8 2.17 -12.81 4.86
CA VAL A 8 1.45 -14.07 5.02
C VAL A 8 1.71 -14.92 3.79
N CYS A 9 2.34 -16.06 4.03
CA CYS A 9 2.40 -17.12 3.04
C CYS A 9 1.02 -17.76 2.95
N VAL A 10 0.40 -17.64 1.78
CA VAL A 10 -0.84 -18.35 1.47
C VAL A 10 -0.39 -19.66 0.79
N SER A 11 -0.11 -20.69 1.61
CA SER A 11 0.33 -22.09 1.29
C SER A 11 1.83 -22.38 1.14
N ASP A 12 2.22 -23.62 1.51
CA ASP A 12 3.60 -24.15 1.57
C ASP A 12 4.34 -24.22 0.21
N GLU A 13 3.62 -24.05 -0.90
CA GLU A 13 4.21 -24.01 -2.26
C GLU A 13 4.26 -22.59 -2.86
N SER A 14 3.75 -21.57 -2.18
CA SER A 14 3.61 -20.22 -2.73
C SER A 14 4.48 -19.21 -2.02
N HIS A 15 5.40 -18.62 -2.80
CA HIS A 15 6.00 -17.31 -2.57
C HIS A 15 5.01 -16.36 -1.87
N ALA A 16 5.43 -15.63 -0.84
CA ALA A 16 4.55 -14.74 -0.08
C ALA A 16 3.72 -13.83 -1.01
N LYS A 17 2.38 -14.04 -1.05
CA LYS A 17 1.46 -13.33 -1.96
C LYS A 17 0.70 -12.17 -1.32
N GLY A 18 0.88 -11.91 -0.02
CA GLY A 18 0.15 -10.84 0.66
C GLY A 18 0.84 -10.30 1.91
N VAL A 19 0.61 -9.01 2.19
CA VAL A 19 1.02 -8.37 3.44
C VAL A 19 -0.23 -8.10 4.28
N GLU A 20 -0.30 -8.73 5.46
CA GLU A 20 -1.34 -8.42 6.45
C GLU A 20 -0.89 -7.26 7.34
N VAL A 21 -1.75 -6.24 7.44
CA VAL A 21 -1.61 -5.17 8.42
C VAL A 21 -2.34 -5.59 9.70
N LEU A 22 -1.57 -5.98 10.71
CA LEU A 22 -2.10 -6.40 12.02
C LEU A 22 -2.37 -5.16 12.86
N ARG A 23 -3.61 -4.67 12.86
CA ARG A 23 -4.07 -3.50 13.62
C ARG A 23 -5.44 -3.74 14.25
N HIS A 24 -5.65 -3.11 15.41
CA HIS A 24 -6.90 -3.17 16.18
C HIS A 24 -7.91 -2.07 15.83
N SER A 25 -7.51 -0.98 15.15
CA SER A 25 -8.40 0.13 14.74
C SER A 25 -8.03 0.71 13.37
N LYS A 26 -9.02 1.29 12.66
CA LYS A 26 -8.85 1.94 11.35
C LYS A 26 -8.16 3.31 11.42
N ASP A 27 -8.30 4.01 12.55
CA ASP A 27 -7.87 5.41 12.74
C ASP A 27 -6.41 5.57 13.20
N ASP A 28 -5.72 4.45 13.25
CA ASP A 28 -4.39 4.35 13.82
C ASP A 28 -3.34 4.98 12.87
N PRO A 29 -2.59 6.02 13.29
CA PRO A 29 -1.74 6.79 12.40
C PRO A 29 -0.56 5.95 11.90
N VAL A 30 -0.31 6.04 10.60
CA VAL A 30 0.77 5.37 9.88
C VAL A 30 1.84 6.39 9.53
N THR A 31 3.06 6.14 9.98
CA THR A 31 4.20 7.02 9.67
C THR A 31 4.63 6.88 8.21
N PRO A 32 5.28 7.92 7.62
CA PRO A 32 5.91 7.81 6.31
C PRO A 32 6.92 6.66 6.21
N PHE A 33 7.59 6.33 7.32
CA PHE A 33 8.52 5.21 7.41
C PHE A 33 7.80 3.87 7.24
N GLN A 34 6.75 3.64 8.03
CA GLN A 34 5.91 2.43 7.94
C GLN A 34 5.29 2.25 6.56
N LEU A 35 4.84 3.34 5.92
CA LEU A 35 4.30 3.30 4.57
C LEU A 35 5.38 2.85 3.54
N ARG A 36 6.62 3.29 3.72
CA ARG A 36 7.74 2.91 2.86
C ARG A 36 8.17 1.46 3.10
N GLU A 37 8.22 1.02 4.35
CA GLU A 37 8.47 -0.40 4.68
C GLU A 37 7.42 -1.30 4.06
N PHE A 38 6.14 -0.95 4.15
CA PHE A 38 5.05 -1.69 3.51
C PHE A 38 5.23 -1.82 1.99
N ALA A 39 5.52 -0.70 1.32
CA ALA A 39 5.75 -0.72 -0.13
C ALA A 39 6.96 -1.59 -0.50
N ALA A 40 8.03 -1.53 0.30
CA ALA A 40 9.22 -2.35 0.10
C ALA A 40 8.92 -3.84 0.28
N MET A 41 8.09 -4.19 1.26
CA MET A 41 7.63 -5.55 1.48
C MET A 41 6.87 -6.09 0.27
N ILE A 42 5.86 -5.36 -0.22
CA ILE A 42 5.08 -5.81 -1.39
C ILE A 42 5.94 -5.90 -2.66
N ARG A 43 6.90 -4.99 -2.83
CA ARG A 43 7.79 -4.98 -3.99
C ARG A 43 8.93 -6.00 -3.92
N GLY A 44 9.13 -6.65 -2.77
CA GLY A 44 10.25 -7.56 -2.54
C GLY A 44 11.62 -6.87 -2.51
N GLY A 45 11.68 -5.57 -2.21
CA GLY A 45 12.93 -4.82 -2.20
C GLY A 45 12.78 -3.32 -1.90
N PRO A 46 13.89 -2.59 -1.70
CA PRO A 46 13.85 -1.18 -1.32
C PRO A 46 13.11 -0.30 -2.33
N VAL A 47 12.17 0.52 -1.83
CA VAL A 47 11.46 1.52 -2.64
C VAL A 47 12.08 2.90 -2.42
N LEU A 48 12.44 3.59 -3.50
CA LEU A 48 12.92 4.97 -3.44
C LEU A 48 11.80 5.92 -3.02
N ALA A 49 12.12 6.95 -2.24
CA ALA A 49 11.13 7.91 -1.74
C ALA A 49 10.39 8.63 -2.89
N GLY A 50 11.08 8.95 -3.99
CA GLY A 50 10.48 9.54 -5.19
C GLY A 50 9.45 8.62 -5.85
N THR A 51 9.78 7.34 -6.00
CA THR A 51 8.87 6.31 -6.55
C THR A 51 7.61 6.17 -5.70
N LEU A 52 7.77 6.07 -4.38
CA LEU A 52 6.64 5.99 -3.45
C LEU A 52 5.76 7.24 -3.54
N ARG A 53 6.35 8.44 -3.64
CA ARG A 53 5.62 9.69 -3.83
C ARG A 53 4.80 9.67 -5.12
N THR A 54 5.40 9.24 -6.24
CA THR A 54 4.69 9.14 -7.52
C THR A 54 3.51 8.18 -7.44
N TRP A 55 3.69 7.00 -6.84
CA TRP A 55 2.61 6.03 -6.67
C TRP A 55 1.47 6.60 -5.83
N ARG A 56 1.76 7.21 -4.67
CA ARG A 56 0.75 7.82 -3.81
C ARG A 56 -0.04 8.92 -4.52
N ASN A 57 0.65 9.80 -5.23
CA ASN A 57 0.00 10.89 -5.97
C ASN A 57 -0.97 10.37 -7.04
N ARG A 58 -0.63 9.26 -7.70
CA ARG A 58 -1.49 8.64 -8.73
C ARG A 58 -2.80 8.09 -8.19
N ILE A 59 -2.83 7.67 -6.92
CA ILE A 59 -3.99 7.07 -6.27
C ILE A 59 -4.63 7.99 -5.22
N GLY A 60 -4.24 9.27 -5.20
CA GLY A 60 -4.82 10.27 -4.29
C GLY A 60 -4.42 10.13 -2.82
N VAL A 61 -3.47 9.26 -2.48
CA VAL A 61 -3.01 9.06 -1.08
C VAL A 61 -2.15 10.23 -0.64
N LYS A 62 -2.64 11.00 0.33
CA LYS A 62 -1.96 12.19 0.89
C LYS A 62 -1.83 12.05 2.40
N PRO A 63 -0.72 12.53 2.98
CA PRO A 63 -0.63 12.59 4.43
C PRO A 63 -1.64 13.62 4.98
N ASP A 64 -2.04 13.43 6.23
CA ASP A 64 -2.79 14.41 7.01
C ASP A 64 -1.92 15.65 7.36
N ALA A 65 -2.51 16.59 8.09
CA ALA A 65 -1.84 17.83 8.50
C ALA A 65 -0.59 17.59 9.37
N ALA A 66 -0.49 16.44 10.05
CA ALA A 66 0.63 16.06 10.89
C ALA A 66 1.66 15.17 10.15
N GLY A 67 1.42 14.85 8.88
CA GLY A 67 2.33 14.05 8.06
C GLY A 67 2.08 12.53 8.13
N PHE A 68 1.01 12.08 8.77
CA PHE A 68 0.66 10.66 8.90
C PHE A 68 -0.31 10.22 7.81
N TYR A 69 -0.38 8.90 7.61
CA TYR A 69 -1.32 8.24 6.73
C TYR A 69 -2.28 7.40 7.55
N THR A 70 -3.36 6.94 6.92
CA THR A 70 -4.32 6.03 7.51
C THR A 70 -4.00 4.57 7.17
N VAL A 71 -4.63 3.64 7.87
CA VAL A 71 -4.57 2.22 7.51
C VAL A 71 -5.22 1.97 6.14
N ASP A 72 -6.21 2.77 5.75
CA ASP A 72 -6.87 2.64 4.45
C ASP A 72 -5.97 3.14 3.31
N ASP A 73 -5.14 4.17 3.54
CA ASP A 73 -4.08 4.56 2.59
C ASP A 73 -3.08 3.44 2.34
N LEU A 74 -2.68 2.72 3.41
CA LEU A 74 -1.84 1.53 3.31
C LEU A 74 -2.49 0.45 2.46
N ARG A 75 -3.76 0.13 2.73
CA ARG A 75 -4.51 -0.90 1.98
C ARG A 75 -4.66 -0.54 0.51
N LEU A 76 -5.00 0.71 0.21
CA LEU A 76 -5.15 1.21 -1.16
C LEU A 76 -3.81 1.16 -1.91
N LEU A 77 -2.73 1.61 -1.25
CA LEU A 77 -1.38 1.49 -1.80
C LEU A 77 -1.01 0.02 -2.07
N GLY A 78 -1.38 -0.90 -1.17
CA GLY A 78 -1.09 -2.32 -1.33
C GLY A 78 -1.76 -2.91 -2.58
N ARG A 79 -3.07 -2.73 -2.71
CA ARG A 79 -3.82 -3.16 -3.90
C ARG A 79 -3.28 -2.54 -5.18
N TYR A 80 -2.86 -1.27 -5.14
CA TYR A 80 -2.27 -0.61 -6.29
C TYR A 80 -0.94 -1.26 -6.71
N LEU A 81 -0.06 -1.56 -5.75
CA LEU A 81 1.23 -2.20 -6.04
C LEU A 81 1.06 -3.63 -6.55
N GLU A 82 0.10 -4.39 -6.01
CA GLU A 82 -0.29 -5.70 -6.51
C GLU A 82 -0.82 -5.62 -7.95
N ALA A 83 -1.70 -4.64 -8.23
CA ALA A 83 -2.22 -4.41 -9.58
C ALA A 83 -1.09 -4.09 -10.59
N LEU A 84 -0.12 -3.26 -10.19
CA LEU A 84 1.06 -2.99 -11.02
C LEU A 84 1.92 -4.25 -11.23
N ALA A 85 2.06 -5.11 -10.21
CA ALA A 85 2.85 -6.33 -10.31
C ALA A 85 2.26 -7.34 -11.30
N VAL A 86 0.93 -7.37 -11.47
CA VAL A 86 0.25 -8.20 -12.48
C VAL A 86 0.07 -7.50 -13.84
N GLY A 87 0.75 -6.36 -14.07
CA GLY A 87 0.78 -5.68 -15.35
C GLY A 87 -0.38 -4.73 -15.64
N ARG A 88 -1.21 -4.39 -14.65
CA ARG A 88 -2.30 -3.42 -14.83
C ARG A 88 -1.80 -1.99 -14.88
N THR A 89 -2.48 -1.17 -15.66
CA THR A 89 -2.21 0.27 -15.70
C THR A 89 -2.85 0.99 -14.51
N THR A 90 -2.36 2.20 -14.22
CA THR A 90 -2.95 3.04 -13.17
C THR A 90 -4.41 3.38 -13.48
N THR A 91 -4.74 3.70 -14.73
CA THR A 91 -6.12 3.96 -15.16
C THR A 91 -7.03 2.76 -14.94
N GLN A 92 -6.57 1.55 -15.27
CA GLN A 92 -7.35 0.33 -15.02
C GLN A 92 -7.60 0.09 -13.52
N PHE A 93 -6.64 0.43 -12.67
CA PHE A 93 -6.80 0.35 -11.22
C PHE A 93 -7.81 1.39 -10.71
N LEU A 94 -7.64 2.66 -11.08
CA LEU A 94 -8.51 3.75 -10.65
C LEU A 94 -9.96 3.54 -11.11
N ASN A 95 -10.17 3.06 -12.33
CA ASN A 95 -11.50 2.75 -12.84
C ASN A 95 -12.21 1.65 -12.04
N GLN A 96 -11.46 0.70 -11.46
CA GLN A 96 -12.03 -0.32 -10.58
C GLN A 96 -12.35 0.23 -9.19
N GLU A 97 -11.44 1.03 -8.61
CA GLU A 97 -11.59 1.52 -7.24
C GLU A 97 -12.65 2.64 -7.13
N TYR A 98 -12.78 3.50 -8.15
CA TYR A 98 -13.65 4.68 -8.12
C TYR A 98 -14.77 4.67 -9.18
N GLY A 99 -14.85 3.63 -10.02
CA GLY A 99 -15.78 3.57 -11.15
C GLY A 99 -15.30 4.34 -12.39
N LYS A 100 -16.14 4.42 -13.43
CA LYS A 100 -15.80 5.02 -14.75
C LYS A 100 -15.62 6.56 -14.75
N HIS A 101 -15.42 7.20 -13.60
CA HIS A 101 -15.35 8.66 -13.45
C HIS A 101 -14.13 9.16 -12.65
N ALA A 102 -13.01 8.43 -12.68
CA ALA A 102 -11.75 8.90 -12.11
C ALA A 102 -11.01 9.89 -13.02
#